data_AF-A0A358FZJ2-F1
#
_entry.id   AF-A0A358FZJ2-F1
#
_cell.length_a   1.000
_cell.length_b   1.000
_cell.length_c   1.000
_cell.angle_alpha   90.00
_cell.angle_beta   90.00
_cell.angle_gamma   90.00
#
_symmetry.space_group_name_H-M   'P 1'
#
loop_
_entity.id
_entity.type
_entity.pdbx_description
1 polymer ?
#
loop_
_entity_poly.entity_id
_entity_poly.type
_entity_poly.pdbx_seq_one_letter_code
_entity_poly.pdbx_strand_id
1 'polypeptide(L)' 'MARASADPEALFSAALQGDRAATARLLSLIERGGEPGRVVGRLAYPRSSEGYTVG' A
#
# COMPACT_ATOMS: atom_id res chain seq x y z
N MET A 1 16.22 -16.71 1.55
CA MET A 1 15.57 -15.47 2.03
C MET A 1 14.08 -15.73 2.16
N ALA A 2 13.53 -15.70 3.38
CA ALA A 2 12.09 -15.90 3.58
C ALA A 2 11.33 -14.83 2.79
N ARG A 3 10.38 -15.25 1.95
CA ARG A 3 9.51 -14.32 1.23
C ARG A 3 8.69 -13.60 2.30
N ALA A 4 9.08 -12.38 2.63
CA ALA A 4 8.33 -11.53 3.55
C ALA A 4 6.87 -11.50 3.10
N SER A 5 5.95 -11.58 4.06
CA SER A 5 4.51 -11.67 3.81
C SER A 5 4.08 -10.65 2.75
N ALA A 6 3.34 -11.14 1.73
CA ALA A 6 2.73 -10.31 0.71
C ALA A 6 1.41 -9.68 1.18
N ASP A 7 1.10 -9.79 2.47
CA ASP A 7 -0.09 -9.22 3.08
C ASP A 7 -0.07 -7.69 2.96
N PRO A 8 -1.02 -7.11 2.20
CA PRO A 8 -1.11 -5.67 2.01
C PRO A 8 -1.30 -4.90 3.32
N GLU A 9 -1.99 -5.46 4.31
CA GLU A 9 -2.29 -4.78 5.57
C GLU A 9 -1.04 -4.63 6.45
N ALA A 10 -0.26 -5.70 6.58
CA ALA A 10 1.03 -5.68 7.28
C ALA A 10 2.02 -4.71 6.61
N LEU A 11 2.11 -4.74 5.27
CA LEU A 11 2.96 -3.83 4.52
C LEU A 11 2.51 -2.38 4.69
N PHE A 12 1.20 -2.11 4.66
CA PHE A 12 0.66 -0.77 4.88
C PHE A 12 0.99 -0.25 6.27
N SER A 13 0.82 -1.08 7.29
CA SER A 13 1.16 -0.74 8.69
C SER A 13 2.66 -0.46 8.89
N ALA A 14 3.53 -1.21 8.20
CA ALA A 14 4.98 -0.98 8.24
C ALA A 14 5.37 0.31 7.48
N ALA A 15 4.76 0.57 6.32
CA ALA A 15 4.99 1.79 5.55
C ALA A 15 4.60 3.05 6.33
N LEU A 16 3.49 3.00 7.10
CA LEU A 16 3.09 4.08 7.99
C LEU A 16 4.10 4.36 9.12
N GLN A 17 4.91 3.37 9.49
CA GLN A 17 6.00 3.50 10.45
C GLN A 17 7.33 3.94 9.80
N GLY A 18 7.34 4.20 8.48
CA GLY A 18 8.51 4.67 7.74
C GLY A 18 9.37 3.57 7.11
N ASP A 19 8.91 2.31 7.08
CA ASP A 19 9.62 1.25 6.38
C ASP A 19 9.59 1.47 4.85
N ARG A 20 10.72 1.93 4.31
CA ARG A 20 10.89 2.21 2.87
C ARG A 20 10.75 0.96 2.00
N ALA A 21 11.16 -0.22 2.49
CA ALA A 21 11.02 -1.46 1.75
C ALA A 21 9.55 -1.88 1.67
N ALA A 22 8.78 -1.65 2.74
CA ALA A 22 7.34 -1.85 2.72
C ALA A 22 6.64 -0.90 1.74
N THR A 23 7.01 0.38 1.71
CA THR A 23 6.50 1.35 0.73
C THR A 23 6.76 0.92 -0.70
N ALA A 24 7.99 0.51 -1.03
CA ALA A 24 8.34 0.03 -2.38
C ALA A 24 7.49 -1.18 -2.79
N ARG A 25 7.24 -2.11 -1.86
CA ARG A 25 6.39 -3.28 -2.12
C ARG A 25 4.94 -2.90 -2.35
N LEU A 26 4.39 -1.93 -1.60
CA LEU A 26 3.04 -1.42 -1.82
C LEU A 26 2.90 -0.80 -3.21
N LEU A 27 3.87 -0.01 -3.65
CA LEU A 27 3.88 0.55 -5.01
C LEU A 27 3.82 -0.57 -6.06
N SER A 28 4.64 -1.62 -5.92
CA SER A 28 4.59 -2.77 -6.82
C SER A 28 3.24 -3.52 -6.79
N LEU A 29 2.53 -3.56 -5.66
CA LEU A 29 1.18 -4.15 -5.59
C LEU A 29 0.14 -3.27 -6.29
N ILE A 30 0.25 -1.94 -6.16
CA ILE A 30 -0.61 -0.98 -6.84
C ILE A 30 -0.40 -1.06 -8.36
N GLU A 31 0.85 -1.02 -8.82
CA GLU A 31 1.22 -1.08 -10.24
C GLU A 31 0.77 -2.37 -10.92
N ARG A 32 0.88 -3.50 -10.21
CA ARG A 32 0.39 -4.79 -10.70
C ARG A 32 -1.13 -4.88 -10.69
N GLY A 33 -1.79 -4.13 -9.82
CA GLY A 33 -3.22 -4.15 -9.62
C GLY A 33 -3.73 -5.45 -8.97
N GLY A 34 -4.98 -5.80 -9.28
CA GLY A 34 -5.67 -6.94 -8.67
C GLY A 34 -6.13 -6.69 -7.24
N GLU A 35 -6.53 -7.76 -6.55
CA GLU A 35 -7.10 -7.66 -5.21
C GLU A 35 -6.13 -7.01 -4.19
N PRO A 36 -4.83 -7.37 -4.14
CA PRO A 36 -3.89 -6.71 -3.25
C PRO A 36 -3.80 -5.19 -3.46
N GLY A 37 -3.74 -4.74 -4.71
CA GLY A 37 -3.74 -3.30 -5.03
C GLY A 37 -5.02 -2.60 -4.59
N ARG A 38 -6.19 -3.24 -4.74
CA ARG A 38 -7.47 -2.71 -4.24
C ARG A 38 -7.53 -2.62 -2.72
N VAL A 39 -6.92 -3.56 -2.00
CA VAL A 39 -6.80 -3.48 -0.54
C VAL A 39 -5.97 -2.26 -0.14
N VAL A 40 -4.81 -2.04 -0.79
CA VAL A 40 -3.98 -0.85 -0.53
C VAL A 40 -4.75 0.45 -0.79
N GLY A 41 -5.50 0.53 -1.90
CA GLY A 41 -6.35 1.68 -2.19
C GLY A 41 -7.41 1.95 -1.12
N ARG A 42 -8.09 0.91 -0.63
CA ARG A 42 -9.08 1.01 0.47
C ARG A 42 -8.46 1.49 1.78
N LEU A 43 -7.25 1.04 2.10
CA LEU A 43 -6.53 1.46 3.30
C LEU A 43 -6.06 2.93 3.21
N ALA A 44 -5.66 3.38 2.02
CA ALA A 44 -5.18 4.73 1.78
C ALA A 44 -6.30 5.77 1.68
N TYR A 45 -7.44 5.42 1.08
CA TYR A 45 -8.51 6.37 0.76
C TYR A 45 -9.00 7.21 1.97
N PRO A 46 -9.32 6.64 3.15
CA PRO A 46 -9.75 7.43 4.31
C PRO A 46 -8.67 8.37 4.86
N ARG A 47 -7.39 8.11 4.56
CA ARG A 47 -6.25 8.92 5.02
C ARG A 47 -5.93 10.07 4.07
N SER A 48 -6.56 10.11 2.89
CA SER A 48 -6.37 11.14 1.87
C SER A 48 -7.34 12.31 2.04
N SER A 49 -7.74 12.67 3.27
CA SER A 49 -8.86 13.58 3.57
C SER A 49 -8.76 15.00 2.98
N GLU A 50 -7.66 15.35 2.31
CA GLU A 50 -7.49 16.60 1.54
C GLU A 50 -6.89 16.36 0.13
N GLY A 51 -6.86 15.12 -0.34
CA GLY A 51 -6.31 14.76 -1.64
C GLY A 51 -7.20 15.29 -2.77
N TYR A 52 -6.86 16.46 -3.30
CA TYR A 52 -7.50 17.02 -4.49
C TYR A 52 -7.32 16.05 -5.67
N THR A 53 -8.39 15.34 -6.02
CA THR A 53 -8.41 14.42 -7.16
C THR A 53 -8.69 15.23 -8.42
N VAL A 54 -7.73 15.31 -9.33
CA VAL A 54 -7.93 15.89 -10.66
C VAL A 54 -8.33 14.77 -11.61
N GLY A 55 -9.50 14.91 -12.23
CA GLY A 55 -10.03 14.03 -13.27
C GLY A 55 -10.76 14.85 -14.31
#